data_AF-A0A9X9X1P6-F1
#
_entry.id   AF-A0A9X9X1P6-F1
#
_cell.length_a   1.000
_cell.length_b   1.000
_cell.length_c   1.000
_cell.angle_alpha   90.00
_cell.angle_beta   90.00
_cell.angle_gamma   90.00
#
_symmetry.space_group_name_H-M   'P 1'
#
loop_
_entity.id
_entity.type
_entity.pdbx_description
1 polymer ?
#
loop_
_entity_poly.entity_id
_entity_poly.type
_entity_poly.pdbx_seq_one_letter_code
_entity_poly.pdbx_strand_id
1 'polypeptide(L)'
;MRCREAGVRPSTGSVGDAYDNALAEAFFATLECELLNRRRFRSQVEARMAVSHFIEGFYNPTRRHSSLGYLSPSEFEARKILMKD
;
A
#
# COMPACT_ATOMS: atom_id res chain seq x y z
N MET A 1 10.24 -15.69 -15.45
CA MET A 1 11.21 -16.20 -14.45
C MET A 1 11.90 -15.11 -13.62
N ARG A 2 11.55 -13.81 -13.73
CA ARG A 2 12.19 -12.71 -12.96
C ARG A 2 12.08 -12.81 -11.42
N CYS A 3 10.92 -13.15 -10.87
CA CYS A 3 10.78 -13.31 -9.41
C CYS A 3 11.65 -14.43 -8.87
N ARG A 4 11.71 -15.56 -9.59
CA ARG A 4 12.55 -16.71 -9.23
C ARG A 4 14.04 -16.36 -9.30
N GLU A 5 14.45 -15.64 -10.34
CA GLU A 5 15.82 -15.12 -10.50
C GLU A 5 16.20 -14.16 -9.35
N ALA A 6 15.25 -13.39 -8.83
CA ALA A 6 15.46 -12.49 -7.71
C ALA A 6 15.31 -13.16 -6.32
N GLY A 7 15.08 -14.48 -6.24
CA GLY A 7 14.81 -15.17 -4.97
C GLY A 7 13.49 -14.79 -4.30
N VAL A 8 12.58 -14.15 -5.03
CA VAL A 8 11.26 -13.71 -4.54
C VAL A 8 10.22 -14.76 -4.89
N ARG A 9 9.49 -15.24 -3.88
CA ARG A 9 8.31 -16.09 -4.10
C ARG A 9 7.17 -15.23 -4.65
N PRO A 10 6.63 -15.52 -5.85
CA PRO A 10 5.46 -14.82 -6.37
C PRO A 10 4.29 -14.97 -5.40
N SER A 11 3.59 -13.87 -5.13
CA SER A 11 2.30 -13.92 -4.44
C SER A 11 1.23 -14.27 -5.46
N THR A 12 1.06 -15.56 -5.70
CA THR A 12 -0.11 -16.09 -6.42
C THR A 12 -0.91 -16.82 -5.37
N GLY A 13 -2.05 -16.26 -4.96
CA GLY A 13 -2.94 -16.95 -4.02
C GLY A 13 -3.36 -18.33 -4.55
N SER A 14 -3.90 -19.16 -3.67
CA SER A 14 -4.65 -20.35 -4.07
C SER A 14 -5.80 -19.95 -5.01
N VAL A 15 -6.26 -20.88 -5.84
CA VAL A 15 -7.50 -20.66 -6.61
C VAL A 15 -8.66 -20.51 -5.62
N GLY A 16 -9.22 -19.30 -5.52
CA GLY A 16 -10.39 -19.00 -4.70
C GLY A 16 -10.12 -18.29 -3.37
N ASP A 17 -8.87 -17.96 -3.01
CA ASP A 17 -8.56 -17.11 -1.86
C ASP A 17 -7.95 -15.75 -2.29
N ALA A 18 -8.73 -14.68 -2.11
CA ALA A 18 -8.27 -13.32 -2.45
C ALA A 18 -7.50 -12.65 -1.30
N TYR A 19 -7.25 -13.34 -0.18
CA TYR A 19 -6.68 -12.74 1.02
C TYR A 19 -5.30 -12.12 0.81
N ASP A 20 -4.45 -12.78 0.02
CA ASP A 20 -3.09 -12.31 -0.26
C ASP A 20 -3.07 -11.01 -1.07
N ASN A 21 -4.12 -10.76 -1.87
CA ASN A 21 -4.24 -9.54 -2.69
C ASN A 21 -5.13 -8.47 -2.05
N ALA A 22 -6.01 -8.84 -1.10
CA ALA A 22 -7.01 -7.94 -0.52
C ALA A 22 -6.40 -6.66 0.08
N LEU A 23 -5.21 -6.76 0.71
CA LEU A 23 -4.51 -5.59 1.25
C LEU A 23 -4.03 -4.63 0.15
N ALA A 24 -3.50 -5.18 -0.95
CA ALA A 24 -3.09 -4.39 -2.10
C ALA A 24 -4.30 -3.74 -2.79
N GLU A 25 -5.38 -4.48 -2.97
CA GLU A 25 -6.63 -3.97 -3.55
C GLU A 25 -7.22 -2.83 -2.72
N ALA A 26 -7.23 -2.95 -1.39
CA ALA A 26 -7.71 -1.89 -0.50
C ALA A 26 -6.87 -0.61 -0.62
N PHE A 27 -5.54 -0.74 -0.74
CA PHE A 27 -4.66 0.39 -1.00
C PHE A 27 -4.99 1.06 -2.33
N PHE A 28 -5.07 0.30 -3.42
CA PHE A 28 -5.33 0.85 -4.76
C PHE A 28 -6.71 1.52 -4.85
N ALA A 29 -7.74 0.93 -4.27
CA ALA A 29 -9.07 1.53 -4.21
C ALA A 29 -9.04 2.89 -3.48
N THR A 30 -8.27 2.99 -2.39
CA THR A 30 -8.10 4.25 -1.65
C THR A 30 -7.34 5.29 -2.48
N LEU A 31 -6.22 4.91 -3.10
CA LEU A 31 -5.42 5.78 -3.97
C LEU A 31 -6.24 6.33 -5.13
N GLU A 32 -7.04 5.48 -5.77
CA GLU A 32 -7.92 5.88 -6.88
C GLU A 32 -8.99 6.86 -6.39
N CYS A 33 -9.73 6.51 -5.35
CA CYS A 33 -10.84 7.30 -4.84
C CYS A 33 -10.42 8.69 -4.34
N GLU A 34 -9.26 8.76 -3.68
CA GLU A 34 -8.86 9.96 -2.96
C GLU A 34 -7.87 10.84 -3.72
N LEU A 35 -7.03 10.27 -4.59
CA LEU A 35 -6.05 11.02 -5.36
C LEU A 35 -6.40 11.05 -6.85
N LEU A 36 -6.46 9.89 -7.49
CA LEU A 36 -6.47 9.81 -8.96
C LEU A 36 -7.80 10.30 -9.56
N ASN A 37 -8.93 9.97 -8.94
CA ASN A 37 -10.25 10.38 -9.40
C ASN A 37 -10.55 11.87 -9.12
N ARG A 38 -9.78 12.50 -8.23
CA ARG A 38 -10.00 13.89 -7.80
C ARG A 38 -9.10 14.91 -8.48
N ARG A 39 -8.11 14.45 -9.25
CA ARG A 39 -7.10 15.32 -9.85
C ARG A 39 -6.79 14.92 -11.28
N ARG A 40 -6.65 15.93 -12.15
CA ARG A 40 -6.03 15.76 -13.47
C ARG A 40 -4.57 16.22 -13.38
N PHE A 41 -3.67 15.42 -13.93
CA PHE A 41 -2.24 15.72 -13.97
C PHE A 41 -1.85 16.24 -15.35
N ARG A 42 -1.00 17.26 -15.37
CA ARG A 42 -0.49 17.88 -16.59
C ARG A 42 0.70 17.12 -17.16
N SER A 43 1.39 16.33 -16.33
CA SER A 43 2.52 15.50 -16.75
C SER A 43 2.66 14.24 -15.90
N GLN A 44 3.41 13.27 -16.41
CA GLN A 44 3.76 12.06 -15.66
C GLN A 44 4.61 12.37 -14.42
N VAL A 45 5.46 13.40 -14.48
CA VAL A 45 6.28 13.83 -13.34
C VAL A 45 5.40 14.35 -12.21
N GLU A 46 4.39 15.16 -12.54
CA GLU A 46 3.42 15.65 -11.56
C GLU A 46 2.64 14.50 -10.93
N ALA A 47 2.16 13.55 -11.74
CA ALA A 47 1.45 12.37 -11.24
C ALA A 47 2.34 11.54 -10.30
N ARG A 48 3.61 11.30 -10.66
CA ARG A 48 4.55 10.56 -9.82
C ARG A 48 4.78 11.26 -8.49
N MET A 49 5.02 12.57 -8.49
CA MET A 49 5.20 13.35 -7.26
C MET A 49 3.97 13.30 -6.38
N ALA A 50 2.77 13.40 -6.96
CA ALA A 50 1.53 13.33 -6.22
C ALA A 50 1.30 11.94 -5.58
N VAL A 51 1.58 10.87 -6.32
CA VAL A 51 1.50 9.49 -5.79
C VAL A 51 2.54 9.27 -4.69
N SER A 52 3.79 9.69 -4.89
CA SER A 52 4.83 9.59 -3.86
C SER A 52 4.46 10.37 -2.60
N HIS A 53 3.94 11.58 -2.74
CA HIS A 53 3.47 12.36 -1.59
C HIS A 53 2.26 11.71 -0.91
N PHE A 54 1.32 11.14 -1.67
CA PHE A 54 0.19 10.43 -1.10
C PHE A 54 0.64 9.21 -0.28
N ILE A 55 1.60 8.44 -0.78
CA ILE A 55 2.13 7.26 -0.09
C ILE A 55 2.95 7.66 1.14
N GLU A 56 4.00 8.45 0.95
CA GLU A 56 5.01 8.74 1.98
C GLU A 56 4.62 9.89 2.90
N GLY A 57 3.83 10.84 2.41
CA GLY A 57 3.41 12.01 3.17
C GLY A 57 2.09 11.80 3.92
N PHE A 58 1.29 10.81 3.55
CA PHE A 58 -0.05 10.63 4.12
C PHE A 58 -0.42 9.18 4.43
N TYR A 59 -0.46 8.30 3.44
CA TYR A 59 -0.98 6.94 3.58
C TYR A 59 -0.18 6.14 4.62
N ASN A 60 1.13 5.98 4.42
CA ASN A 60 1.98 5.21 5.34
C ASN A 60 2.11 5.85 6.74
N PRO A 61 2.42 7.15 6.88
CA PRO A 61 2.66 7.72 8.21
C PRO A 61 1.39 8.04 9.00
N THR A 62 0.29 8.39 8.33
CA THR A 62 -0.83 9.11 8.98
C THR A 62 -2.19 8.42 8.83
N ARG A 63 -2.47 7.75 7.71
CA ARG A 63 -3.80 7.17 7.46
C ARG A 63 -4.08 6.02 8.41
N ARG A 64 -5.13 6.14 9.21
CA ARG A 64 -5.55 5.08 10.14
C ARG A 64 -6.38 4.03 9.44
N HIS A 65 -6.09 2.76 9.72
CA HIS A 65 -6.86 1.61 9.22
C HIS A 65 -7.53 0.87 10.37
N SER A 66 -8.84 0.61 10.27
CA SER A 66 -9.59 -0.13 11.29
C SER A 66 -9.05 -1.56 11.49
N SER A 67 -8.61 -2.21 10.40
CA SER A 67 -7.97 -3.53 10.44
C SER A 67 -6.62 -3.53 11.17
N LEU A 68 -5.98 -2.37 11.34
CA LEU A 68 -4.72 -2.19 12.07
C LEU A 68 -4.94 -1.63 13.48
N GLY A 69 -6.16 -1.69 14.01
CA GLY A 69 -6.48 -1.11 15.32
C GLY A 69 -6.46 0.42 15.33
N TYR A 70 -6.84 1.03 14.21
CA TYR A 70 -6.80 2.49 13.99
C TYR A 70 -5.40 3.10 14.06
N LEU A 71 -4.37 2.31 13.74
CA LEU A 71 -3.01 2.77 13.54
C LEU A 71 -2.72 3.05 12.06
N SER A 72 -1.72 3.89 11.80
CA SER A 72 -1.16 3.99 10.46
C SER A 72 -0.32 2.75 10.11
N PRO A 73 -0.10 2.46 8.81
CA PRO A 73 0.75 1.35 8.40
C PRO A 73 2.15 1.44 9.04
N SER A 74 2.77 2.62 9.05
CA SER A 74 4.08 2.82 9.66
C SER A 74 4.06 2.61 11.18
N GLU A 75 3.03 3.10 11.88
CA GLU A 75 2.90 2.88 13.32
C GLU A 75 2.68 1.40 13.67
N PHE A 76 1.84 0.72 12.89
CA PHE A 76 1.55 -0.70 13.08
C PHE A 76 2.82 -1.55 12.92
N GLU A 77 3.60 -1.33 11.85
CA GLU A 77 4.85 -2.06 11.64
C GLU A 77 5.90 -1.73 12.71
N ALA A 78 6.03 -0.46 13.13
CA ALA A 78 6.95 -0.08 14.20
C ALA A 78 6.65 -0.79 15.52
N ARG A 79 5.36 -0.92 15.89
CA ARG A 79 4.95 -1.66 17.10
C ARG A 79 5.19 -3.15 16.99
N LYS A 80 4.97 -3.72 15.80
CA LYS A 80 5.20 -5.15 15.53
C LYS A 80 6.68 -5.52 15.64
N ILE A 81 7.59 -4.63 15.27
CA ILE A 81 9.03 -4.81 15.46
C ILE A 81 9.36 -4.85 16.96
N LEU A 82 8.89 -3.86 17.73
CA LEU A 82 9.12 -3.80 19.19
C LEU A 82 8.58 -5.02 19.96
N MET A 83 7.54 -5.68 19.47
CA MET A 83 6.92 -6.84 20.12
C MET A 83 7.60 -8.18 19.75
N LYS A 84 8.58 -8.17 18.84
CA LYS A 84 9.32 -9.36 18.40
C LYS A 84 10.70 -9.51 19.04
N ASP A 85 11.12 -8.51 19.82
CA ASP A 85 12.30 -8.53 20.69
C ASP A 85 11.93 -8.92 22.12
#